data_AF-A0A9E1HXK6-F1
#
_entry.id   AF-A0A9E1HXK6-F1
#
_cell.length_a   1.000
_cell.length_b   1.000
_cell.length_c   1.000
_cell.angle_alpha   90.00
_cell.angle_beta   90.00
_cell.angle_gamma   90.00
#
_symmetry.space_group_name_H-M   'P 1'
#
loop_
_entity.id
_entity.type
_entity.pdbx_description
1 polymer ?
#
loop_
_entity_poly.entity_id
_entity_poly.type
_entity_poly.pdbx_seq_one_letter_code
_entity_poly.pdbx_strand_id
1 'polypeptide(L)'
;DEFKRMLADCEAGKIDIILTKSISRFARNTVDLLETVRHLKDLGVEVRFEKENIRSMDGDGELMLTILASFAQEESRSISDNVKWGTRKRFEKGIPNGRFQIYGYRWEGDHLVIQEDEAKIVRLIYDNYLNGLSAETTEKQLAKMGVKSYKAQHFGNSSIRQILGNITYTGNLLFQKEYVIDTISKRSKINRGELPQYFVENTHEAIIPMEVYQAVQEEKVRRRELGALANWSINTSCFTSRIKCPLCGKNYRRSGKRQRKNPDEVYYIWICRTKSEKGAKSCPAKAIPEKALKNACAEVLGTAEFDDAVFSAQIEQLYVVGDDTLEFHFYDGSVLEKKWKSTAKKDWWTEERRAAWGELHKHKATNPNRRRFYEFTGLIKCGQCGESFRCQSMTRKDGTRIRSWHCGRTCGNTNIRDEILKSMVCDVLGLDAFSEESMDAALEKITVNGTAVRFHLRDGSVAEREYTQPKRKGTKHTEEFKEHMRQLMKAKWKEGKMHGTKKSDNHSSHDQPVHGGAD
;
A
#
# COMPACT_ATOMS: atom_id res chain seq x y z
N ASP A 1 -50.38 28.59 27.19
CA ASP A 1 -49.56 29.15 28.28
C ASP A 1 -49.70 28.37 29.57
N GLU A 2 -50.91 28.14 30.07
CA GLU A 2 -51.18 27.33 31.28
C GLU A 2 -50.66 25.88 31.23
N PHE A 3 -50.82 25.17 30.09
CA PHE A 3 -50.29 23.82 29.93
C PHE A 3 -48.76 23.74 30.04
N LYS A 4 -48.03 24.72 29.47
CA LYS A 4 -46.57 24.78 29.56
C LYS A 4 -46.10 25.07 30.99
N ARG A 5 -46.85 25.91 31.73
CA ARG A 5 -46.58 26.18 33.14
C ARG A 5 -46.71 24.91 33.98
N MET A 6 -47.79 24.15 33.77
CA MET A 6 -48.00 22.86 34.44
C MET A 6 -46.84 21.88 34.19
N LEU A 7 -46.37 21.75 32.95
CA LEU A 7 -45.22 20.88 32.63
C LEU A 7 -43.93 21.32 33.34
N ALA A 8 -43.65 22.62 33.42
CA ALA A 8 -42.49 23.13 34.15
C ALA A 8 -42.57 22.86 35.67
N ASP A 9 -43.76 22.90 36.24
CA ASP A 9 -43.98 22.54 37.65
C ASP A 9 -43.82 21.03 37.90
N CYS A 10 -44.17 20.17 36.93
CA CYS A 10 -43.85 18.74 36.95
C CYS A 10 -42.34 18.48 36.90
N GLU A 11 -41.60 19.16 36.01
CA GLU A 11 -40.13 19.05 35.93
C GLU A 11 -39.42 19.55 37.19
N ALA A 12 -40.01 20.54 37.89
CA ALA A 12 -39.54 21.02 39.18
C ALA A 12 -39.93 20.10 40.36
N GLY A 13 -40.60 18.97 40.11
CA GLY A 13 -41.03 18.02 41.14
C GLY A 13 -42.12 18.53 42.06
N LYS A 14 -42.91 19.54 41.64
CA LYS A 14 -44.01 20.10 42.45
C LYS A 14 -45.34 19.38 42.24
N ILE A 15 -45.44 18.56 41.19
CA ILE A 15 -46.67 17.89 40.77
C ILE A 15 -46.36 16.42 40.51
N ASP A 16 -47.01 15.54 41.28
CA ASP A 16 -46.86 14.08 41.14
C ASP A 16 -48.00 13.45 40.30
N ILE A 17 -49.14 14.15 40.17
CA ILE A 17 -50.32 13.65 39.45
C ILE A 17 -50.96 14.78 38.63
N ILE A 18 -51.21 14.51 37.35
CA ILE A 18 -52.04 15.35 36.49
C ILE A 18 -53.38 14.65 36.24
N LEU A 19 -54.48 15.30 36.65
CA LEU A 19 -55.83 14.85 36.39
C LEU A 19 -56.42 15.62 35.21
N THR A 20 -56.93 14.92 34.21
CA THR A 20 -57.58 15.54 33.05
C THR A 20 -58.85 14.81 32.66
N LYS A 21 -59.84 15.59 32.20
CA LYS A 21 -61.16 15.08 31.85
C LYS A 21 -61.11 14.04 30.74
N SER A 22 -60.27 14.26 29.72
CA SER A 22 -60.10 13.31 28.61
C SER A 22 -58.80 13.53 27.86
N ILE A 23 -58.42 12.53 27.05
CA ILE A 23 -57.24 12.58 26.17
C ILE A 23 -57.23 13.86 25.30
N SER A 24 -58.37 14.18 24.68
CA SER A 24 -58.52 15.37 23.81
C SER A 24 -58.34 16.71 24.51
N ARG A 25 -58.43 16.75 25.86
CA ARG A 25 -58.21 17.96 26.66
C ARG A 25 -56.75 18.13 27.05
N PHE A 26 -56.00 17.04 27.04
CA PHE A 26 -54.59 17.02 27.38
C PHE A 26 -53.70 17.40 26.18
N ALA A 27 -54.02 16.91 24.98
CA ALA A 27 -53.23 17.19 23.79
C ALA A 27 -54.10 17.26 22.52
N ARG A 28 -53.63 18.03 21.52
CA ARG A 28 -54.34 18.25 20.25
C ARG A 28 -53.92 17.28 19.15
N ASN A 29 -52.71 16.73 19.21
CA ASN A 29 -52.23 15.67 18.33
C ASN A 29 -51.84 14.44 19.17
N THR A 30 -51.76 13.28 18.53
CA THR A 30 -51.44 12.01 19.20
C THR A 30 -49.95 11.85 19.48
N VAL A 31 -49.09 12.52 18.71
CA VAL A 31 -47.62 12.55 18.89
C VAL A 31 -47.24 13.30 20.16
N ASP A 32 -47.65 14.56 20.32
CA ASP A 32 -47.28 15.38 21.49
C ASP A 32 -47.88 14.78 22.76
N LEU A 33 -49.08 14.18 22.67
CA LEU A 33 -49.67 13.41 23.77
C LEU A 33 -48.74 12.29 24.25
N LEU A 34 -48.25 11.46 23.32
CA LEU A 34 -47.40 10.32 23.62
C LEU A 34 -46.07 10.76 24.23
N GLU A 35 -45.43 11.76 23.61
CA GLU A 35 -44.15 12.32 24.08
C GLU A 35 -44.29 12.93 25.47
N THR A 36 -45.34 13.72 25.68
CA THR A 36 -45.59 14.39 26.97
C THR A 36 -45.90 13.37 28.06
N VAL A 37 -46.74 12.37 27.80
CA VAL A 37 -47.08 11.34 28.80
C VAL A 37 -45.88 10.45 29.13
N ARG A 38 -45.02 10.14 28.14
CA ARG A 38 -43.77 9.39 28.39
C ARG A 38 -42.78 10.21 29.23
N HIS A 39 -42.55 11.47 28.87
CA HIS A 39 -41.69 12.37 29.62
C HIS A 39 -42.16 12.52 31.07
N LEU A 40 -43.45 12.72 31.29
CA LEU A 40 -44.04 12.79 32.63
C LEU A 40 -43.89 11.47 33.39
N LYS A 41 -44.08 10.32 32.74
CA LYS A 41 -43.84 9.00 33.34
C LYS A 41 -42.39 8.81 33.76
N ASP A 42 -41.42 9.24 32.94
CA ASP A 42 -39.99 9.19 33.26
C ASP A 42 -39.63 10.07 34.48
N LEU A 43 -40.36 11.17 34.66
CA LEU A 43 -40.28 12.04 35.85
C LEU A 43 -41.03 11.48 37.07
N GLY A 44 -41.70 10.33 36.94
CA GLY A 44 -42.52 9.75 38.01
C GLY A 44 -43.92 10.37 38.17
N VAL A 45 -44.34 11.22 37.24
CA VAL A 45 -45.64 11.92 37.27
C VAL A 45 -46.71 11.10 36.56
N GLU A 46 -47.80 10.78 37.27
CA GLU A 46 -48.93 10.01 36.73
C GLU A 46 -49.93 10.93 36.03
N VAL A 47 -50.36 10.57 34.81
CA VAL A 47 -51.45 11.25 34.09
C VAL A 47 -52.69 10.35 34.13
N ARG A 48 -53.79 10.89 34.66
CA ARG A 48 -55.08 10.20 34.78
C ARG A 48 -56.13 10.83 33.88
N PHE A 49 -56.70 10.00 33.01
CA PHE A 49 -57.75 10.38 32.06
C PHE A 49 -59.10 9.86 32.58
N GLU A 50 -59.93 10.76 33.11
CA GLU A 50 -61.19 10.37 33.78
C GLU A 50 -62.19 9.72 32.82
N LYS A 51 -62.40 10.31 31.64
CA LYS A 51 -63.40 9.80 30.67
C LYS A 51 -63.03 8.44 30.10
N GLU A 52 -61.75 8.25 29.80
CA GLU A 52 -61.26 6.99 29.23
C GLU A 52 -60.99 5.92 30.32
N ASN A 53 -61.02 6.31 31.60
CA ASN A 53 -60.65 5.48 32.75
C ASN A 53 -59.24 4.89 32.61
N ILE A 54 -58.29 5.72 32.16
CA ILE A 54 -56.91 5.30 31.89
C ILE A 54 -55.94 6.02 32.82
N ARG A 55 -55.01 5.24 33.36
CA ARG A 55 -53.91 5.69 34.20
C ARG A 55 -52.59 5.39 33.51
N SER A 56 -51.74 6.40 33.32
CA SER A 56 -50.49 6.25 32.55
C SER A 56 -49.47 5.29 33.17
N MET A 57 -49.63 4.96 34.45
CA MET A 57 -48.77 4.05 35.21
C MET A 57 -49.30 2.61 35.31
N ASP A 58 -50.58 2.36 34.96
CA ASP A 58 -51.19 1.03 35.04
C ASP A 58 -51.04 0.26 33.71
N GLY A 59 -51.31 -1.06 33.71
CA GLY A 59 -51.21 -1.92 32.52
C GLY A 59 -52.09 -1.49 31.33
N ASP A 60 -53.25 -0.87 31.60
CA ASP A 60 -54.13 -0.29 30.58
C ASP A 60 -53.54 0.97 29.93
N GLY A 61 -52.63 1.65 30.63
CA GLY A 61 -51.86 2.78 30.11
C GLY A 61 -50.91 2.39 28.99
N GLU A 62 -50.27 1.22 29.06
CA GLU A 62 -49.36 0.74 28.01
C GLU A 62 -50.10 0.38 26.72
N LEU A 63 -51.29 -0.23 26.82
CA LEU A 63 -52.15 -0.51 25.67
C LEU A 63 -52.59 0.79 24.98
N MET A 64 -53.04 1.77 25.76
CA MET A 64 -53.39 3.10 25.24
C MET A 64 -52.21 3.77 24.54
N LEU A 65 -51.03 3.79 25.17
CA LEU A 65 -49.81 4.37 24.60
C LEU A 65 -49.41 3.66 23.29
N THR A 66 -49.63 2.35 23.18
CA THR A 66 -49.37 1.57 21.97
C THR A 66 -50.34 1.92 20.84
N ILE A 67 -51.63 2.09 21.13
CA ILE A 67 -52.64 2.52 20.16
C ILE A 67 -52.34 3.95 19.69
N LEU A 68 -52.08 4.87 20.62
CA LEU A 68 -51.72 6.26 20.30
C LEU A 68 -50.43 6.35 19.48
N ALA A 69 -49.42 5.54 19.80
CA ALA A 69 -48.20 5.43 19.00
C ALA A 69 -48.47 4.92 17.58
N SER A 70 -49.39 3.96 17.43
CA SER A 70 -49.79 3.45 16.11
C SER A 70 -50.49 4.53 15.27
N PHE A 71 -51.40 5.31 15.87
CA PHE A 71 -52.03 6.46 15.20
C PHE A 71 -51.03 7.54 14.83
N ALA A 72 -50.14 7.91 15.74
CA ALA A 72 -49.08 8.88 15.51
C ALA A 72 -48.14 8.46 14.36
N GLN A 73 -47.81 7.17 14.28
CA GLN A 73 -47.02 6.60 13.20
C GLN A 73 -47.77 6.65 11.85
N GLU A 74 -49.07 6.35 11.84
CA GLU A 74 -49.89 6.39 10.63
C GLU A 74 -50.11 7.83 10.13
N GLU A 75 -50.36 8.78 11.04
CA GLU A 75 -50.44 10.21 10.71
C GLU A 75 -49.12 10.72 10.11
N SER A 76 -47.98 10.33 10.70
CA SER A 76 -46.66 10.66 10.17
C SER A 76 -46.41 10.07 8.77
N ARG A 77 -46.88 8.85 8.51
CA ARG A 77 -46.83 8.22 7.18
C ARG A 77 -47.71 8.97 6.18
N SER A 78 -48.95 9.26 6.55
CA SER A 78 -49.91 10.01 5.72
C SER A 78 -49.38 11.40 5.33
N ILE A 79 -48.84 12.16 6.29
CA ILE A 79 -48.20 13.46 6.00
C ILE A 79 -47.04 13.29 5.03
N SER A 80 -46.19 12.28 5.25
CA SER A 80 -45.05 12.01 4.38
C SER A 80 -45.51 11.68 2.95
N ASP A 81 -46.56 10.88 2.80
CA ASP A 81 -47.08 10.50 1.50
C ASP A 81 -47.73 11.66 0.77
N ASN A 82 -48.44 12.55 1.48
CA ASN A 82 -48.95 13.80 0.92
C ASN A 82 -47.83 14.72 0.43
N VAL A 83 -46.74 14.87 1.19
CA VAL A 83 -45.57 15.65 0.79
C VAL A 83 -44.87 15.03 -0.43
N LYS A 84 -44.73 13.70 -0.47
CA LYS A 84 -44.19 12.97 -1.63
C LYS A 84 -45.08 13.15 -2.86
N TRP A 85 -46.39 13.08 -2.69
CA TRP A 85 -47.36 13.27 -3.76
C TRP A 85 -47.26 14.69 -4.34
N GLY A 86 -47.27 15.72 -3.49
CA GLY A 86 -47.09 17.11 -3.91
C GLY A 86 -45.75 17.34 -4.60
N THR A 87 -44.69 16.70 -4.11
CA THR A 87 -43.37 16.70 -4.76
C THR A 87 -43.41 16.09 -6.17
N ARG A 88 -44.04 14.92 -6.34
CA ARG A 88 -44.18 14.27 -7.65
C ARG A 88 -44.96 15.16 -8.61
N LYS A 89 -46.03 15.82 -8.16
CA LYS A 89 -46.79 16.80 -8.95
C LYS A 89 -45.97 18.01 -9.37
N ARG A 90 -45.01 18.46 -8.54
CA ARG A 90 -44.05 19.50 -8.95
C ARG A 90 -43.07 19.00 -9.99
N PHE A 91 -42.55 17.78 -9.83
CA PHE A 91 -41.65 17.17 -10.81
C PHE A 91 -42.30 16.99 -12.19
N GLU A 92 -43.57 16.57 -12.23
CA GLU A 92 -44.36 16.51 -13.48
C GLU A 92 -44.43 17.88 -14.19
N LYS A 93 -44.42 18.98 -13.43
CA LYS A 93 -44.46 20.36 -13.94
C LYS A 93 -43.08 20.97 -14.20
N GLY A 94 -41.99 20.23 -14.01
CA GLY A 94 -40.64 20.76 -14.17
C GLY A 94 -40.13 21.61 -13.01
N ILE A 95 -40.87 21.68 -11.88
CA ILE A 95 -40.55 22.55 -10.75
C ILE A 95 -39.68 21.77 -9.75
N PRO A 96 -38.42 22.19 -9.51
CA PRO A 96 -37.55 21.53 -8.54
C PRO A 96 -37.98 21.76 -7.09
N ASN A 97 -37.58 20.81 -6.24
CA ASN A 97 -37.70 20.96 -4.79
C ASN A 97 -36.54 21.83 -4.26
N GLY A 98 -36.72 23.14 -4.35
CA GLY A 98 -35.74 24.13 -3.88
C GLY A 98 -34.65 24.46 -4.89
N ARG A 99 -33.70 25.31 -4.47
CA ARG A 99 -32.64 25.86 -5.33
C ARG A 99 -31.33 25.10 -5.12
N PHE A 100 -30.86 24.45 -6.17
CA PHE A 100 -29.59 23.71 -6.17
C PHE A 100 -28.49 24.47 -6.92
N GLN A 101 -27.24 24.22 -6.56
CA GLN A 101 -26.09 24.92 -7.15
C GLN A 101 -25.56 24.13 -8.35
N ILE A 102 -25.53 24.77 -9.52
CA ILE A 102 -24.94 24.23 -10.74
C ILE A 102 -23.93 25.24 -11.25
N TYR A 103 -22.70 24.79 -11.47
CA TYR A 103 -21.69 25.63 -12.10
C TYR A 103 -22.12 26.01 -13.52
N GLY A 104 -21.98 27.25 -13.94
CA GLY A 104 -22.51 27.74 -15.22
C GLY A 104 -23.92 28.34 -15.13
N TYR A 105 -24.66 28.14 -14.02
CA TYR A 105 -26.01 28.68 -13.85
C TYR A 105 -26.20 29.43 -12.52
N ARG A 106 -27.17 30.34 -12.49
CA ARG A 106 -27.65 31.02 -11.28
C ARG A 106 -29.18 31.01 -11.24
N TRP A 107 -29.73 31.05 -10.03
CA TRP A 107 -31.18 31.17 -9.84
C TRP A 107 -31.61 32.62 -9.92
N GLU A 108 -32.48 32.93 -10.87
CA GLU A 108 -33.24 34.18 -10.91
C GLU A 108 -34.72 33.84 -10.75
N GLY A 109 -35.28 34.14 -9.57
CA GLY A 109 -36.60 33.65 -9.20
C GLY A 109 -36.68 32.12 -9.19
N ASP A 110 -37.50 31.58 -10.08
CA ASP A 110 -37.74 30.13 -10.24
C ASP A 110 -37.10 29.55 -11.51
N HIS A 111 -36.22 30.31 -12.18
CA HIS A 111 -35.54 29.88 -13.40
C HIS A 111 -34.01 29.86 -13.24
N LEU A 112 -33.36 28.96 -13.99
CA LEU A 112 -31.91 28.90 -14.11
C LEU A 112 -31.47 29.79 -15.27
N VAL A 113 -30.62 30.77 -14.98
CA VAL A 113 -30.05 31.69 -15.97
C VAL A 113 -28.56 31.40 -16.13
N ILE A 114 -28.05 31.48 -17.36
CA ILE A 114 -26.66 31.19 -17.70
C ILE A 114 -25.75 32.27 -17.10
N GLN A 115 -24.66 31.83 -16.45
CA GLN A 115 -23.54 32.70 -16.14
C GLN A 115 -22.45 32.45 -17.19
N GLU A 116 -22.23 33.44 -18.06
CA GLU A 116 -21.42 33.25 -19.28
C GLU A 116 -19.96 32.85 -19.05
N ASP A 117 -19.32 33.36 -17.99
CA ASP A 117 -17.90 33.05 -17.74
C ASP A 117 -17.69 31.60 -17.31
N GLU A 118 -18.57 31.08 -16.45
CA GLU A 118 -18.61 29.69 -16.03
C GLU A 118 -19.11 28.79 -17.17
N ALA A 119 -20.06 29.26 -17.99
CA ALA A 119 -20.56 28.53 -19.15
C ALA A 119 -19.45 28.26 -20.19
N LYS A 120 -18.54 29.23 -20.43
CA LYS A 120 -17.34 29.02 -21.26
C LYS A 120 -16.47 27.88 -20.73
N ILE A 121 -16.31 27.79 -19.40
CA ILE A 121 -15.55 26.71 -18.76
C ILE A 121 -16.27 25.36 -18.92
N VAL A 122 -17.60 25.33 -18.82
CA VAL A 122 -18.39 24.12 -19.07
C VAL A 122 -18.20 23.66 -20.51
N ARG A 123 -18.32 24.54 -21.50
CA ARG A 123 -18.06 24.23 -22.93
C ARG A 123 -16.66 23.66 -23.13
N LEU A 124 -15.64 24.31 -22.57
CA LEU A 124 -14.26 23.83 -22.58
C LEU A 124 -14.09 22.44 -21.98
N ILE A 125 -14.80 22.11 -20.89
CA ILE A 125 -14.76 20.77 -20.27
C ILE A 125 -15.30 19.71 -21.23
N TYR A 126 -16.41 19.98 -21.91
CA TYR A 126 -16.99 19.07 -22.90
C TYR A 126 -16.04 18.89 -24.11
N ASP A 127 -15.53 20.00 -24.66
CA ASP A 127 -14.61 19.99 -25.79
C ASP A 127 -13.32 19.22 -25.46
N ASN A 128 -12.72 19.48 -24.31
CA ASN A 128 -11.54 18.75 -23.86
C ASN A 128 -11.80 17.23 -23.78
N TYR A 129 -12.96 16.84 -23.27
CA TYR A 129 -13.29 15.43 -23.15
C TYR A 129 -13.43 14.76 -24.53
N LEU A 130 -14.14 15.40 -25.48
CA LEU A 130 -14.28 14.90 -26.84
C LEU A 130 -12.96 14.89 -27.61
N ASN A 131 -12.05 15.83 -27.33
CA ASN A 131 -10.70 15.87 -27.87
C ASN A 131 -9.74 14.83 -27.24
N GLY A 132 -10.24 13.92 -26.40
CA GLY A 132 -9.41 12.83 -25.83
C GLY A 132 -8.72 13.16 -24.51
N LEU A 133 -8.88 14.37 -23.96
CA LEU A 133 -8.26 14.71 -22.67
C LEU A 133 -8.96 13.97 -21.53
N SER A 134 -8.18 13.66 -20.49
CA SER A 134 -8.69 13.06 -19.26
C SER A 134 -9.16 14.13 -18.28
N ALA A 135 -10.07 13.78 -17.37
CA ALA A 135 -10.55 14.71 -16.34
C ALA A 135 -9.40 15.26 -15.47
N GLU A 136 -8.35 14.48 -15.23
CA GLU A 136 -7.15 14.91 -14.49
C GLU A 136 -6.30 15.89 -15.30
N THR A 137 -6.26 15.75 -16.63
CA THR A 137 -5.56 16.68 -17.50
C THR A 137 -6.31 18.01 -17.57
N THR A 138 -7.64 17.94 -17.72
CA THR A 138 -8.52 19.11 -17.66
C THR A 138 -8.43 19.81 -16.30
N GLU A 139 -8.41 19.08 -15.19
CA GLU A 139 -8.19 19.64 -13.84
C GLU A 139 -6.89 20.46 -13.77
N LYS A 140 -5.79 19.93 -14.29
CA LYS A 140 -4.51 20.66 -14.34
C LYS A 140 -4.57 21.89 -15.23
N GLN A 141 -5.28 21.81 -16.35
CA GLN A 141 -5.48 22.95 -17.25
C GLN A 141 -6.28 24.06 -16.56
N LEU A 142 -7.41 23.72 -15.93
CA LEU A 142 -8.25 24.66 -15.20
C LEU A 142 -7.50 25.31 -14.03
N ALA A 143 -6.70 24.53 -13.31
CA ALA A 143 -5.85 25.05 -12.23
C ALA A 143 -4.80 26.05 -12.75
N LYS A 144 -4.18 25.78 -13.91
CA LYS A 144 -3.24 26.72 -14.57
C LYS A 144 -3.92 28.01 -15.03
N MET A 145 -5.17 27.91 -15.48
CA MET A 145 -5.99 29.07 -15.86
C MET A 145 -6.52 29.85 -14.64
N GLY A 146 -6.30 29.38 -13.41
CA GLY A 146 -6.79 30.02 -12.19
C GLY A 146 -8.29 29.83 -11.93
N VAL A 147 -8.94 28.92 -12.66
CA VAL A 147 -10.39 28.68 -12.56
C VAL A 147 -10.74 28.04 -11.22
N LYS A 148 -11.80 28.53 -10.57
CA LYS A 148 -12.31 28.03 -9.29
C LYS A 148 -13.68 27.39 -9.47
N SER A 149 -14.02 26.47 -8.56
CA SER A 149 -15.36 25.86 -8.51
C SER A 149 -16.42 26.86 -8.03
N TYR A 150 -17.70 26.46 -8.10
CA TYR A 150 -18.84 27.29 -7.65
C TYR A 150 -18.64 27.91 -6.25
N LYS A 151 -17.99 27.17 -5.33
CA LYS A 151 -17.71 27.63 -3.95
C LYS A 151 -16.33 28.31 -3.80
N ALA A 152 -15.74 28.78 -4.90
CA ALA A 152 -14.40 29.36 -4.96
C ALA A 152 -13.27 28.40 -4.51
N GLN A 153 -13.49 27.08 -4.58
CA GLN A 153 -12.51 26.06 -4.19
C GLN A 153 -11.76 25.48 -5.40
N HIS A 154 -10.84 24.56 -5.13
CA HIS A 154 -10.17 23.78 -6.17
C HIS A 154 -11.18 22.99 -7.03
N PHE A 155 -10.95 22.96 -8.34
CA PHE A 155 -11.82 22.31 -9.31
C PHE A 155 -11.35 20.89 -9.60
N GLY A 156 -11.74 19.93 -8.75
CA GLY A 156 -11.25 18.55 -8.83
C GLY A 156 -11.81 17.72 -10.00
N ASN A 157 -11.10 16.67 -10.40
CA ASN A 157 -11.56 15.73 -11.45
C ASN A 157 -12.94 15.10 -11.18
N SER A 158 -13.34 14.91 -9.92
CA SER A 158 -14.66 14.37 -9.57
C SER A 158 -15.78 15.31 -10.02
N SER A 159 -15.62 16.61 -9.78
CA SER A 159 -16.55 17.65 -10.24
C SER A 159 -16.61 17.71 -11.77
N ILE A 160 -15.47 17.62 -12.45
CA ILE A 160 -15.41 17.56 -13.93
C ILE A 160 -16.21 16.36 -14.45
N ARG A 161 -16.02 15.17 -13.87
CA ARG A 161 -16.76 13.96 -14.26
C ARG A 161 -18.27 14.08 -14.02
N GLN A 162 -18.67 14.76 -12.94
CA GLN A 162 -20.06 15.05 -12.63
C GLN A 162 -20.68 16.01 -13.67
N ILE A 163 -19.94 17.05 -14.08
CA ILE A 163 -20.38 18.00 -15.12
C ILE A 163 -20.65 17.29 -16.44
N LEU A 164 -19.72 16.44 -16.87
CA LEU A 164 -19.84 15.64 -18.10
C LEU A 164 -20.98 14.61 -18.07
N GLY A 165 -21.64 14.38 -16.94
CA GLY A 165 -22.76 13.43 -16.81
C GLY A 165 -24.06 14.09 -16.36
N ASN A 166 -24.08 15.42 -16.25
CA ASN A 166 -25.26 16.12 -15.80
C ASN A 166 -26.06 16.62 -16.99
N ILE A 167 -27.24 16.02 -17.21
CA ILE A 167 -28.17 16.41 -18.26
C ILE A 167 -28.68 17.86 -18.13
N THR A 168 -28.53 18.49 -16.96
CA THR A 168 -28.94 19.89 -16.77
C THR A 168 -28.26 20.86 -17.73
N TYR A 169 -27.04 20.59 -18.18
CA TYR A 169 -26.37 21.46 -19.15
C TYR A 169 -27.02 21.52 -20.54
N THR A 170 -27.95 20.59 -20.84
CA THR A 170 -28.70 20.56 -22.09
C THR A 170 -30.05 21.29 -22.01
N GLY A 171 -30.29 22.09 -20.96
CA GLY A 171 -31.57 22.78 -20.75
C GLY A 171 -32.69 21.88 -20.17
N ASN A 172 -32.39 20.62 -19.85
CA ASN A 172 -33.36 19.63 -19.41
C ASN A 172 -33.17 19.26 -17.94
N LEU A 173 -34.23 18.93 -17.21
CA LEU A 173 -34.14 18.47 -15.81
C LEU A 173 -34.61 17.03 -15.67
N LEU A 174 -33.89 16.27 -14.85
CA LEU A 174 -34.25 14.91 -14.45
C LEU A 174 -34.49 14.88 -12.95
N PHE A 175 -35.72 14.58 -12.55
CA PHE A 175 -36.15 14.53 -11.15
C PHE A 175 -36.26 13.10 -10.62
N GLN A 176 -36.35 13.00 -9.28
CA GLN A 176 -36.48 11.73 -8.55
C GLN A 176 -35.34 10.73 -8.83
N LYS A 177 -34.11 11.24 -8.96
CA LYS A 177 -32.87 10.44 -9.03
C LYS A 177 -32.60 9.64 -7.74
N GLU A 178 -33.21 10.05 -6.65
CA GLU A 178 -33.19 9.39 -5.35
C GLU A 178 -34.57 9.48 -4.68
N TYR A 179 -34.83 8.58 -3.74
CA TYR A 179 -36.06 8.57 -2.94
C TYR A 179 -35.78 8.09 -1.52
N VAL A 180 -36.65 8.46 -0.58
CA VAL A 180 -36.57 8.02 0.81
C VAL A 180 -37.26 6.66 0.95
N ILE A 181 -36.57 5.66 1.49
CA ILE A 181 -37.07 4.28 1.63
C ILE A 181 -38.18 4.23 2.68
N ASP A 182 -37.92 4.83 3.83
CA ASP A 182 -38.79 4.73 5.01
C ASP A 182 -38.89 6.10 5.70
N THR A 183 -40.11 6.42 6.12
CA THR A 183 -40.47 7.71 6.72
C THR A 183 -39.83 7.88 8.11
N ILE A 184 -39.58 6.77 8.80
CA ILE A 184 -39.00 6.77 10.15
C ILE A 184 -37.48 6.91 10.08
N SER A 185 -36.81 6.02 9.34
CA SER A 185 -35.34 6.05 9.23
C SER A 185 -34.79 7.19 8.36
N LYS A 186 -35.64 7.82 7.51
CA LYS A 186 -35.31 8.90 6.58
C LYS A 186 -34.11 8.61 5.66
N ARG A 187 -33.79 7.34 5.46
CA ARG A 187 -32.67 6.91 4.60
C ARG A 187 -33.04 7.09 3.13
N SER A 188 -32.20 7.81 2.38
CA SER A 188 -32.34 7.94 0.93
C SER A 188 -31.64 6.81 0.18
N LYS A 189 -32.18 6.45 -0.98
CA LYS A 189 -31.63 5.48 -1.92
C LYS A 189 -31.66 6.06 -3.32
N ILE A 190 -30.62 5.79 -4.10
CA ILE A 190 -30.59 6.10 -5.53
C ILE A 190 -31.68 5.29 -6.24
N ASN A 191 -32.48 5.98 -7.05
CA ASN A 191 -33.53 5.37 -7.86
C ASN A 191 -32.92 4.77 -9.13
N ARG A 192 -32.97 3.45 -9.24
CA ARG A 192 -32.53 2.66 -10.41
C ARG A 192 -33.71 2.13 -11.23
N GLY A 193 -34.91 2.64 -11.00
CA GLY A 193 -36.15 2.22 -11.65
C GLY A 193 -37.23 1.73 -10.69
N GLU A 194 -36.97 1.74 -9.37
CA GLU A 194 -37.98 1.38 -8.36
C GLU A 194 -39.15 2.37 -8.33
N LEU A 195 -38.91 3.62 -8.73
CA LEU A 195 -39.94 4.64 -8.88
C LEU A 195 -39.79 5.38 -10.22
N PRO A 196 -40.85 5.98 -10.76
CA PRO A 196 -40.75 6.82 -11.95
C PRO A 196 -39.74 7.95 -11.77
N GLN A 197 -38.92 8.19 -12.79
CA GLN A 197 -38.11 9.41 -12.92
C GLN A 197 -38.82 10.34 -13.89
N TYR A 198 -38.85 11.63 -13.58
CA TYR A 198 -39.50 12.64 -14.43
C TYR A 198 -38.43 13.40 -15.19
N PHE A 199 -38.42 13.22 -16.51
CA PHE A 199 -37.59 13.99 -17.43
C PHE A 199 -38.44 15.12 -18.01
N VAL A 200 -38.02 16.36 -17.83
CA VAL A 200 -38.72 17.55 -18.32
C VAL A 200 -37.79 18.32 -19.23
N GLU A 201 -38.25 18.53 -20.46
CA GLU A 201 -37.49 19.16 -21.52
C GLU A 201 -37.59 20.68 -21.47
N ASN A 202 -36.57 21.37 -21.98
CA ASN A 202 -36.56 22.83 -22.24
C ASN A 202 -36.96 23.68 -21.02
N THR A 203 -36.55 23.25 -19.83
CA THR A 203 -36.82 23.94 -18.56
C THR A 203 -36.06 25.26 -18.42
N HIS A 204 -34.90 25.38 -19.08
CA HIS A 204 -34.03 26.56 -19.05
C HIS A 204 -33.10 26.54 -20.26
N GLU A 205 -32.34 27.62 -20.46
CA GLU A 205 -31.43 27.76 -21.60
C GLU A 205 -30.27 26.76 -21.52
N ALA A 206 -29.97 26.08 -22.64
CA ALA A 206 -28.93 25.07 -22.71
C ALA A 206 -27.54 25.71 -22.91
N ILE A 207 -26.57 25.31 -22.09
CA ILE A 207 -25.14 25.67 -22.31
C ILE A 207 -24.52 24.78 -23.38
N ILE A 208 -24.94 23.50 -23.43
CA ILE A 208 -24.43 22.46 -24.32
C ILE A 208 -25.58 21.84 -25.11
N PRO A 209 -25.48 21.71 -26.44
CA PRO A 209 -26.48 21.00 -27.25
C PRO A 209 -26.64 19.55 -26.82
N MET A 210 -27.83 18.98 -27.01
CA MET A 210 -28.13 17.59 -26.62
C MET A 210 -27.22 16.59 -27.34
N GLU A 211 -26.87 16.88 -28.60
CA GLU A 211 -26.02 16.06 -29.46
C GLU A 211 -24.60 15.95 -28.88
N VAL A 212 -24.05 17.06 -28.38
CA VAL A 212 -22.72 17.10 -27.75
C VAL A 212 -22.74 16.30 -26.44
N TYR A 213 -23.82 16.40 -25.66
CA TYR A 213 -23.98 15.61 -24.43
C TYR A 213 -24.05 14.11 -24.71
N GLN A 214 -24.79 13.71 -25.75
CA GLN A 214 -24.90 12.32 -26.19
C GLN A 214 -23.54 11.77 -26.65
N ALA A 215 -22.81 12.52 -27.49
CA ALA A 215 -21.46 12.15 -27.91
C ALA A 215 -20.51 11.93 -26.72
N VAL A 216 -20.60 12.77 -25.67
CA VAL A 216 -19.83 12.57 -24.44
C VAL A 216 -20.25 11.31 -23.67
N GLN A 217 -21.55 10.97 -23.63
CA GLN A 217 -21.99 9.73 -22.98
C GLN A 217 -21.53 8.49 -23.75
N GLU A 218 -21.60 8.50 -25.08
CA GLU A 218 -21.08 7.42 -25.93
C GLU A 218 -19.57 7.25 -25.75
N GLU A 219 -18.83 8.36 -25.74
CA GLU A 219 -17.39 8.33 -25.48
C GLU A 219 -17.07 7.79 -24.07
N LYS A 220 -17.89 8.10 -23.06
CA LYS A 220 -17.77 7.50 -21.71
C LYS A 220 -17.95 5.99 -21.73
N VAL A 221 -18.92 5.48 -22.49
CA VAL A 221 -19.16 4.03 -22.65
C VAL A 221 -17.97 3.39 -23.35
N ARG A 222 -17.54 3.95 -24.49
CA ARG A 222 -16.37 3.48 -25.24
C ARG A 222 -15.11 3.43 -24.37
N ARG A 223 -14.82 4.49 -23.60
CA ARG A 223 -13.67 4.51 -22.66
C ARG A 223 -13.80 3.49 -21.55
N ARG A 224 -15.01 3.22 -21.05
CA ARG A 224 -15.25 2.20 -20.03
C ARG A 224 -14.97 0.80 -20.58
N GLU A 225 -15.43 0.50 -21.79
CA GLU A 225 -15.21 -0.78 -22.47
C GLU A 225 -13.73 -1.02 -22.77
N LEU A 226 -13.02 0.00 -23.26
CA LEU A 226 -11.58 -0.05 -23.50
C LEU A 226 -10.75 -0.12 -22.20
N GLY A 227 -11.31 0.31 -21.07
CA GLY A 227 -10.68 0.24 -19.75
C GLY A 227 -9.33 0.95 -19.71
N ALA A 228 -8.26 0.21 -19.45
CA ALA A 228 -6.90 0.77 -19.39
C ALA A 228 -6.40 1.27 -20.77
N LEU A 229 -6.92 0.73 -21.87
CA LEU A 229 -6.56 1.13 -23.23
C LEU A 229 -7.13 2.50 -23.62
N ALA A 230 -8.17 2.96 -22.92
CA ALA A 230 -8.76 4.28 -23.11
C ALA A 230 -7.87 5.43 -22.62
N ASN A 231 -6.89 5.13 -21.76
CA ASN A 231 -6.06 6.15 -21.14
C ASN A 231 -4.71 6.24 -21.84
N TRP A 232 -4.55 7.25 -22.69
CA TRP A 232 -3.31 7.56 -23.41
C TRP A 232 -2.10 7.78 -22.49
N SER A 233 -2.32 8.20 -21.24
CA SER A 233 -1.22 8.41 -20.28
C SER A 233 -0.62 7.11 -19.77
N ILE A 234 -1.30 5.98 -19.98
CA ILE A 234 -0.82 4.66 -19.62
C ILE A 234 -0.10 4.10 -20.85
N ASN A 235 1.18 3.77 -20.70
CA ASN A 235 1.92 3.06 -21.75
C ASN A 235 1.40 1.61 -21.80
N THR A 236 0.35 1.42 -22.61
CA THR A 236 -0.35 0.16 -22.80
C THR A 236 0.41 -0.76 -23.76
N SER A 237 0.09 -2.04 -23.70
CA SER A 237 0.60 -3.08 -24.60
C SER A 237 -0.49 -4.15 -24.74
N CYS A 238 -0.34 -5.10 -25.66
CA CYS A 238 -1.23 -6.25 -25.83
C CYS A 238 -1.50 -7.02 -24.52
N PHE A 239 -0.55 -7.01 -23.57
CA PHE A 239 -0.68 -7.64 -22.26
C PHE A 239 -1.49 -6.85 -21.23
N THR A 240 -1.73 -5.56 -21.47
CA THR A 240 -2.43 -4.70 -20.51
C THR A 240 -3.86 -5.19 -20.30
N SER A 241 -4.24 -5.39 -19.04
CA SER A 241 -5.55 -5.97 -18.63
C SER A 241 -5.79 -7.43 -19.03
N ARG A 242 -4.82 -8.11 -19.65
CA ARG A 242 -4.89 -9.54 -19.98
C ARG A 242 -4.28 -10.44 -18.91
N ILE A 243 -3.30 -9.93 -18.16
CA ILE A 243 -2.61 -10.70 -17.11
C ILE A 243 -3.28 -10.50 -15.75
N LYS A 244 -3.83 -11.57 -15.17
CA LYS A 244 -4.48 -11.61 -13.86
C LYS A 244 -3.67 -12.37 -12.82
N CYS A 245 -3.76 -11.89 -11.58
CA CYS A 245 -3.22 -12.57 -10.42
C CYS A 245 -4.30 -13.47 -9.79
N PRO A 246 -4.16 -14.80 -9.79
CA PRO A 246 -5.14 -15.69 -9.15
C PRO A 246 -5.20 -15.50 -7.63
N LEU A 247 -4.10 -15.05 -7.00
CA LEU A 247 -4.03 -14.87 -5.54
C LEU A 247 -4.82 -13.67 -5.01
N CYS A 248 -4.97 -12.59 -5.80
CA CYS A 248 -5.65 -11.38 -5.33
C CYS A 248 -6.69 -10.82 -6.32
N GLY A 249 -6.91 -11.49 -7.45
CA GLY A 249 -7.86 -11.11 -8.50
C GLY A 249 -7.50 -9.84 -9.28
N LYS A 250 -6.45 -9.10 -8.92
CA LYS A 250 -6.06 -7.87 -9.61
C LYS A 250 -5.19 -8.14 -10.85
N ASN A 251 -5.28 -7.23 -11.81
CA ASN A 251 -4.42 -7.24 -13.00
C ASN A 251 -2.96 -6.90 -12.67
N TYR A 252 -2.03 -7.44 -13.45
CA TYR A 252 -0.64 -7.01 -13.44
C TYR A 252 -0.51 -5.65 -14.14
N ARG A 253 0.45 -4.84 -13.67
CA ARG A 253 0.82 -3.56 -14.27
C ARG A 253 2.21 -3.63 -14.87
N ARG A 254 2.40 -2.99 -16.01
CA ARG A 254 3.71 -2.77 -16.63
C ARG A 254 4.48 -1.70 -15.86
N SER A 255 5.74 -1.97 -15.54
CA SER A 255 6.61 -1.09 -14.78
C SER A 255 7.98 -1.04 -15.45
N GLY A 256 8.35 0.13 -15.98
CA GLY A 256 9.67 0.36 -16.56
C GLY A 256 10.68 0.79 -15.49
N LYS A 257 11.90 0.25 -15.55
CA LYS A 257 13.05 0.72 -14.77
C LYS A 257 14.16 1.13 -15.73
N ARG A 258 14.60 2.39 -15.64
CA ARG A 258 15.80 2.87 -16.34
C ARG A 258 17.03 2.23 -15.72
N GLN A 259 17.96 1.78 -16.55
CA GLN A 259 19.22 1.26 -16.04
C GLN A 259 20.13 2.40 -15.58
N ARG A 260 20.87 2.19 -14.48
CA ARG A 260 21.78 3.20 -13.93
C ARG A 260 22.98 3.50 -14.84
N LYS A 261 23.41 2.54 -15.67
CA LYS A 261 24.58 2.67 -16.55
C LYS A 261 24.24 2.98 -18.00
N ASN A 262 23.06 2.60 -18.48
CA ASN A 262 22.56 2.97 -19.79
C ASN A 262 21.18 3.64 -19.62
N PRO A 263 21.14 4.97 -19.44
CA PRO A 263 19.89 5.69 -19.18
C PRO A 263 18.85 5.56 -20.30
N ASP A 264 19.30 5.26 -21.52
CA ASP A 264 18.47 5.16 -22.73
C ASP A 264 17.76 3.79 -22.85
N GLU A 265 18.22 2.77 -22.14
CA GLU A 265 17.59 1.45 -22.14
C GLU A 265 16.63 1.28 -20.95
N VAL A 266 15.35 1.07 -21.26
CA VAL A 266 14.29 0.83 -20.27
C VAL A 266 13.98 -0.66 -20.20
N TYR A 267 14.17 -1.24 -19.01
CA TYR A 267 13.79 -2.62 -18.74
C TYR A 267 12.39 -2.69 -18.14
N TYR A 268 11.49 -3.42 -18.80
CA TYR A 268 10.09 -3.54 -18.38
C TYR A 268 9.82 -4.85 -17.63
N ILE A 269 9.07 -4.73 -16.54
CA ILE A 269 8.56 -5.85 -15.75
C ILE A 269 7.05 -5.72 -15.55
N TRP A 270 6.39 -6.87 -15.46
CA TRP A 270 5.00 -7.00 -15.07
C TRP A 270 4.93 -7.34 -13.59
N ILE A 271 4.27 -6.51 -12.80
CA ILE A 271 4.11 -6.68 -11.35
C ILE A 271 2.64 -6.64 -10.96
N CYS A 272 2.22 -7.54 -10.06
CA CYS A 272 0.88 -7.52 -9.50
C CYS A 272 0.58 -6.15 -8.87
N ARG A 273 -0.58 -5.56 -9.20
CA ARG A 273 -0.98 -4.23 -8.71
C ARG A 273 -1.02 -4.14 -7.18
N THR A 274 -1.57 -5.17 -6.51
CA THR A 274 -1.61 -5.23 -5.04
C THR A 274 -0.21 -5.22 -4.44
N LYS A 275 0.71 -6.01 -5.01
CA LYS A 275 2.11 -6.04 -4.57
C LYS A 275 2.82 -4.70 -4.77
N SER A 276 2.53 -4.03 -5.88
CA SER A 276 3.16 -2.75 -6.18
C SER A 276 2.64 -1.58 -5.33
N GLU A 277 1.36 -1.61 -4.92
CA GLU A 277 0.74 -0.54 -4.12
C GLU A 277 0.94 -0.78 -2.61
N LYS A 278 0.82 -2.04 -2.16
CA LYS A 278 0.79 -2.41 -0.73
C LYS A 278 2.00 -3.24 -0.26
N GLY A 279 2.89 -3.61 -1.18
CA GLY A 279 4.10 -4.40 -0.91
C GLY A 279 3.90 -5.92 -0.97
N ALA A 280 5.02 -6.65 -0.85
CA ALA A 280 5.07 -8.11 -1.02
C ALA A 280 4.31 -8.90 0.06
N LYS A 281 4.08 -8.30 1.25
CA LYS A 281 3.29 -8.92 2.32
C LYS A 281 1.83 -9.11 1.91
N SER A 282 1.27 -8.19 1.12
CA SER A 282 -0.14 -8.24 0.70
C SER A 282 -0.38 -9.15 -0.50
N CYS A 283 0.64 -9.44 -1.30
CA CYS A 283 0.55 -10.41 -2.39
C CYS A 283 1.96 -10.93 -2.73
N PRO A 284 2.22 -12.24 -2.58
CA PRO A 284 3.55 -12.80 -2.81
C PRO A 284 3.91 -12.92 -4.29
N ALA A 285 2.93 -12.82 -5.19
CA ALA A 285 3.05 -13.06 -6.63
C ALA A 285 4.34 -12.49 -7.27
N LYS A 286 5.04 -13.32 -8.05
CA LYS A 286 6.33 -12.97 -8.65
C LYS A 286 6.18 -11.93 -9.76
N ALA A 287 7.19 -11.08 -9.94
CA ALA A 287 7.23 -10.15 -11.06
C ALA A 287 7.81 -10.84 -12.29
N ILE A 288 7.22 -10.61 -13.46
CA ILE A 288 7.58 -11.28 -14.71
C ILE A 288 8.33 -10.29 -15.61
N PRO A 289 9.56 -10.57 -16.05
CA PRO A 289 10.24 -9.83 -17.12
C PRO A 289 9.42 -9.83 -18.41
N GLU A 290 9.28 -8.68 -19.07
CA GLU A 290 8.52 -8.60 -20.32
C GLU A 290 9.12 -9.49 -21.42
N LYS A 291 10.45 -9.59 -21.52
CA LYS A 291 11.12 -10.49 -22.47
C LYS A 291 10.76 -11.96 -22.24
N ALA A 292 10.77 -12.41 -20.98
CA ALA A 292 10.41 -13.78 -20.63
C ALA A 292 8.93 -14.07 -20.93
N LEU A 293 8.05 -13.09 -20.70
CA LEU A 293 6.64 -13.20 -21.04
C LEU A 293 6.43 -13.32 -22.56
N LYS A 294 7.07 -12.46 -23.37
CA LYS A 294 6.98 -12.52 -24.84
C LYS A 294 7.46 -13.86 -25.38
N ASN A 295 8.59 -14.36 -24.90
CA ASN A 295 9.11 -15.67 -25.31
C ASN A 295 8.14 -16.81 -24.95
N ALA A 296 7.59 -16.79 -23.72
CA ALA A 296 6.59 -17.78 -23.32
C ALA A 296 5.34 -17.73 -24.22
N CYS A 297 4.90 -16.53 -24.61
CA CYS A 297 3.77 -16.37 -25.53
C CYS A 297 4.10 -16.87 -26.95
N ALA A 298 5.29 -16.55 -27.49
CA ALA A 298 5.71 -17.00 -28.82
C ALA A 298 5.78 -18.53 -28.90
N GLU A 299 6.33 -19.18 -27.87
CA GLU A 299 6.37 -20.65 -27.77
C GLU A 299 4.98 -21.29 -27.70
N VAL A 300 4.04 -20.66 -26.98
CA VAL A 300 2.65 -21.16 -26.84
C VAL A 300 1.85 -20.97 -28.14
N LEU A 301 2.09 -19.86 -28.85
CA LEU A 301 1.45 -19.54 -30.12
C LEU A 301 2.14 -20.21 -31.33
N GLY A 302 3.22 -20.96 -31.12
CA GLY A 302 3.98 -21.62 -32.19
C GLY A 302 4.67 -20.66 -33.16
N THR A 303 4.94 -19.43 -32.75
CA THR A 303 5.57 -18.38 -33.57
C THR A 303 7.06 -18.25 -33.25
N ALA A 304 7.87 -17.91 -34.25
CA ALA A 304 9.32 -17.72 -34.05
C ALA A 304 9.63 -16.49 -33.18
N GLU A 305 8.81 -15.45 -33.31
CA GLU A 305 8.86 -14.23 -32.51
C GLU A 305 7.46 -13.85 -32.02
N PHE A 306 7.41 -13.07 -30.94
CA PHE A 306 6.15 -12.62 -30.37
C PHE A 306 5.46 -11.58 -31.27
N ASP A 307 4.22 -11.90 -31.66
CA ASP A 307 3.35 -11.00 -32.42
C ASP A 307 2.14 -10.56 -31.57
N ASP A 308 2.02 -9.24 -31.37
CA ASP A 308 0.95 -8.59 -30.60
C ASP A 308 -0.45 -8.89 -31.17
N ALA A 309 -0.60 -8.98 -32.49
CA ALA A 309 -1.89 -9.22 -33.16
C ALA A 309 -2.34 -10.67 -32.97
N VAL A 310 -1.43 -11.63 -33.13
CA VAL A 310 -1.71 -13.06 -32.92
C VAL A 310 -2.09 -13.32 -31.45
N PHE A 311 -1.36 -12.72 -30.51
CA PHE A 311 -1.69 -12.81 -29.09
C PHE A 311 -3.10 -12.29 -28.80
N SER A 312 -3.45 -11.10 -29.31
CA SER A 312 -4.73 -10.46 -29.01
C SER A 312 -5.92 -11.20 -29.63
N ALA A 313 -5.70 -11.92 -30.73
CA ALA A 313 -6.71 -12.70 -31.43
C ALA A 313 -6.98 -14.07 -30.79
N GLN A 314 -5.95 -14.74 -30.26
CA GLN A 314 -6.08 -16.12 -29.75
C GLN A 314 -6.24 -16.20 -28.23
N ILE A 315 -5.62 -15.28 -27.47
CA ILE A 315 -5.58 -15.37 -26.00
C ILE A 315 -6.58 -14.38 -25.38
N GLU A 316 -7.50 -14.92 -24.59
CA GLU A 316 -8.48 -14.13 -23.86
C GLU A 316 -7.87 -13.56 -22.57
N GLN A 317 -7.24 -14.41 -21.75
CA GLN A 317 -6.68 -14.07 -20.46
C GLN A 317 -5.44 -14.91 -20.13
N LEU A 318 -4.58 -14.37 -19.27
CA LEU A 318 -3.39 -15.04 -18.77
C LEU A 318 -3.38 -14.98 -17.24
N TYR A 319 -3.20 -16.13 -16.58
CA TYR A 319 -3.10 -16.24 -15.13
C TYR A 319 -1.68 -16.60 -14.70
N VAL A 320 -1.17 -15.89 -13.68
CA VAL A 320 0.15 -16.18 -13.12
C VAL A 320 0.00 -17.13 -11.94
N VAL A 321 0.12 -18.43 -12.21
CA VAL A 321 -0.09 -19.50 -11.23
C VAL A 321 1.25 -19.92 -10.63
N GLY A 322 1.35 -19.88 -9.31
CA GLY A 322 2.60 -20.18 -8.61
C GLY A 322 3.73 -19.18 -8.93
N ASP A 323 4.98 -19.61 -8.70
CA ASP A 323 6.15 -18.74 -8.84
C ASP A 323 6.66 -18.63 -10.29
N ASP A 324 6.55 -19.69 -11.09
CA ASP A 324 7.19 -19.80 -12.41
C ASP A 324 6.29 -20.46 -13.48
N THR A 325 4.95 -20.42 -13.29
CA THR A 325 3.98 -20.97 -14.25
C THR A 325 3.01 -19.87 -14.72
N LEU A 326 2.68 -19.90 -16.01
CA LEU A 326 1.65 -19.09 -16.63
C LEU A 326 0.60 -20.03 -17.22
N GLU A 327 -0.66 -19.70 -16.99
CA GLU A 327 -1.81 -20.41 -17.53
C GLU A 327 -2.48 -19.50 -18.57
N PHE A 328 -2.56 -19.97 -19.81
CA PHE A 328 -3.08 -19.26 -20.97
C PHE A 328 -4.50 -19.74 -21.25
N HIS A 329 -5.46 -18.82 -21.25
CA HIS A 329 -6.86 -19.08 -21.57
C HIS A 329 -7.15 -18.52 -22.96
N PHE A 330 -7.49 -19.40 -23.89
CA PHE A 330 -7.77 -19.06 -25.28
C PHE A 330 -9.26 -18.75 -25.49
N TYR A 331 -9.57 -18.01 -26.55
CA TYR A 331 -10.97 -17.72 -26.92
C TYR A 331 -11.78 -18.97 -27.32
N ASP A 332 -11.11 -20.05 -27.72
CA ASP A 332 -11.73 -21.34 -28.02
C ASP A 332 -12.04 -22.18 -26.75
N GLY A 333 -11.72 -21.65 -25.57
CA GLY A 333 -11.91 -22.30 -24.28
C GLY A 333 -10.80 -23.26 -23.88
N SER A 334 -9.77 -23.44 -24.72
CA SER A 334 -8.60 -24.24 -24.36
C SER A 334 -7.75 -23.53 -23.28
N VAL A 335 -7.11 -24.33 -22.44
CA VAL A 335 -6.23 -23.85 -21.37
C VAL A 335 -4.88 -24.53 -21.50
N LEU A 336 -3.80 -23.74 -21.51
CA LEU A 336 -2.43 -24.26 -21.62
C LEU A 336 -1.57 -23.71 -20.50
N GLU A 337 -0.89 -24.62 -19.79
CA GLU A 337 0.09 -24.24 -18.77
C GLU A 337 1.51 -24.24 -19.34
N LYS A 338 2.25 -23.16 -19.10
CA LYS A 338 3.64 -23.02 -19.50
C LYS A 338 4.49 -22.55 -18.34
N LYS A 339 5.57 -23.28 -18.08
CA LYS A 339 6.61 -22.85 -17.14
C LYS A 339 7.52 -21.84 -17.83
N TRP A 340 7.76 -20.71 -17.18
CA TRP A 340 8.73 -19.72 -17.62
C TRP A 340 9.89 -19.69 -16.63
N LYS A 341 11.10 -19.42 -17.12
CA LYS A 341 12.28 -19.26 -16.26
C LYS A 341 12.64 -17.79 -16.19
N SER A 342 12.72 -17.26 -14.98
CA SER A 342 13.22 -15.89 -14.79
C SER A 342 14.68 -15.81 -15.17
N THR A 343 14.99 -14.98 -16.15
CA THR A 343 16.37 -14.66 -16.56
C THR A 343 16.98 -13.49 -15.77
N ALA A 344 16.23 -12.96 -14.80
CA ALA A 344 16.65 -11.84 -13.98
C ALA A 344 18.01 -12.11 -13.31
N LYS A 345 18.94 -11.16 -13.44
CA LYS A 345 20.36 -11.19 -13.00
C LYS A 345 21.31 -12.08 -13.83
N LYS A 346 20.84 -13.03 -14.64
CA LYS A 346 21.71 -13.87 -15.48
C LYS A 346 22.01 -13.24 -16.85
N ASP A 347 21.01 -12.69 -17.52
CA ASP A 347 21.18 -12.02 -18.83
C ASP A 347 22.15 -10.84 -18.78
N TRP A 348 22.34 -10.26 -17.59
CA TRP A 348 23.29 -9.19 -17.36
C TRP A 348 24.76 -9.64 -17.45
N TRP A 349 25.04 -10.93 -17.26
CA TRP A 349 26.38 -11.53 -17.29
C TRP A 349 26.69 -12.13 -18.67
N THR A 350 26.82 -11.27 -19.67
CA THR A 350 27.41 -11.66 -20.97
C THR A 350 28.84 -12.14 -20.78
N GLU A 351 29.34 -12.91 -21.75
CA GLU A 351 30.71 -13.43 -21.73
C GLU A 351 31.75 -12.31 -21.70
N GLU A 352 31.56 -11.29 -22.53
CA GLU A 352 32.36 -10.05 -22.53
C GLU A 352 32.38 -9.39 -21.14
N ARG A 353 31.23 -9.35 -20.46
CA ARG A 353 31.14 -8.73 -19.15
C ARG A 353 31.77 -9.58 -18.05
N ARG A 354 31.68 -10.90 -18.14
CA ARG A 354 32.40 -11.82 -17.25
C ARG A 354 33.90 -11.63 -17.41
N ALA A 355 34.39 -11.53 -18.65
CA ALA A 355 35.80 -11.25 -18.94
C ALA A 355 36.24 -9.89 -18.40
N ALA A 356 35.50 -8.80 -18.69
CA ALA A 356 35.81 -7.46 -18.20
C ALA A 356 35.77 -7.36 -16.66
N TRP A 357 34.81 -8.03 -16.02
CA TRP A 357 34.75 -8.10 -14.56
C TRP A 357 35.92 -8.89 -13.98
N GLY A 358 36.30 -10.00 -14.61
CA GLY A 358 37.49 -10.77 -14.27
C GLY A 358 38.75 -9.92 -14.36
N GLU A 359 38.92 -9.18 -15.46
CA GLU A 359 40.06 -8.29 -15.69
C GLU A 359 40.18 -7.20 -14.62
N LEU A 360 39.07 -6.54 -14.29
CA LEU A 360 39.02 -5.56 -13.20
C LEU A 360 39.46 -6.15 -11.85
N HIS A 361 39.21 -7.44 -11.60
CA HIS A 361 39.51 -8.11 -10.34
C HIS A 361 40.93 -8.69 -10.25
N LYS A 362 41.69 -8.74 -11.35
CA LYS A 362 43.07 -9.26 -11.37
C LYS A 362 44.04 -8.38 -10.59
N HIS A 363 43.91 -7.06 -10.70
CA HIS A 363 44.79 -6.10 -10.03
C HIS A 363 44.04 -5.30 -8.95
N LYS A 364 44.68 -5.13 -7.79
CA LYS A 364 44.11 -4.36 -6.66
C LYS A 364 43.78 -2.92 -7.06
N ALA A 365 44.60 -2.29 -7.91
CA ALA A 365 44.39 -0.92 -8.40
C ALA A 365 43.10 -0.75 -9.22
N THR A 366 42.80 -1.72 -10.10
CA THR A 366 41.61 -1.72 -10.97
C THR A 366 40.37 -2.28 -10.28
N ASN A 367 40.53 -2.94 -9.13
CA ASN A 367 39.44 -3.63 -8.47
C ASN A 367 38.40 -2.63 -7.90
N PRO A 368 37.10 -2.78 -8.23
CA PRO A 368 36.04 -1.95 -7.66
C PRO A 368 35.98 -2.00 -6.13
N ASN A 369 36.46 -3.09 -5.53
CA ASN A 369 36.51 -3.32 -4.10
C ASN A 369 37.86 -2.93 -3.47
N ARG A 370 38.74 -2.18 -4.16
CA ARG A 370 40.08 -1.83 -3.66
C ARG A 370 40.13 -1.29 -2.23
N ARG A 371 39.12 -0.49 -1.84
CA ARG A 371 38.99 0.09 -0.49
C ARG A 371 38.70 -0.93 0.61
N ARG A 372 38.36 -2.18 0.26
CA ARG A 372 38.15 -3.29 1.19
C ARG A 372 39.38 -4.18 1.37
N PHE A 373 40.43 -3.96 0.57
CA PHE A 373 41.67 -4.73 0.65
C PHE A 373 42.71 -3.95 1.42
N TYR A 374 43.43 -4.65 2.30
CA TYR A 374 44.60 -4.10 3.00
C TYR A 374 45.83 -4.13 2.10
N GLU A 375 46.85 -3.38 2.48
CA GLU A 375 48.12 -3.11 1.80
C GLU A 375 48.71 -4.38 1.19
N PHE A 376 48.91 -5.45 1.98
CA PHE A 376 49.52 -6.71 1.52
C PHE A 376 48.56 -7.74 0.90
N THR A 377 47.28 -7.40 0.68
CA THR A 377 46.28 -8.36 0.20
C THR A 377 46.60 -8.83 -1.21
N GLY A 378 46.82 -10.13 -1.38
CA GLY A 378 47.17 -10.74 -2.67
C GLY A 378 48.67 -10.85 -2.93
N LEU A 379 49.51 -10.05 -2.26
CA LEU A 379 50.97 -10.05 -2.39
C LEU A 379 51.65 -11.18 -1.61
N ILE A 380 51.08 -11.55 -0.45
CA ILE A 380 51.66 -12.59 0.42
C ILE A 380 51.13 -13.97 0.00
N LYS A 381 52.07 -14.87 -0.34
CA LYS A 381 51.84 -16.28 -0.66
C LYS A 381 52.48 -17.19 0.37
N CYS A 382 51.80 -18.26 0.71
CA CYS A 382 52.34 -19.30 1.56
C CYS A 382 53.33 -20.17 0.78
N GLY A 383 54.57 -20.25 1.26
CA GLY A 383 55.60 -21.14 0.70
C GLY A 383 55.29 -22.63 0.87
N GLN A 384 54.38 -23.00 1.77
CA GLN A 384 53.99 -24.40 2.02
C GLN A 384 52.79 -24.87 1.17
N CYS A 385 51.78 -24.03 0.94
CA CYS A 385 50.54 -24.44 0.28
C CYS A 385 50.14 -23.60 -0.92
N GLY A 386 50.90 -22.56 -1.27
CA GLY A 386 50.63 -21.66 -2.40
C GLY A 386 49.44 -20.70 -2.21
N GLU A 387 48.66 -20.87 -1.15
CA GLU A 387 47.49 -20.04 -0.86
C GLU A 387 47.91 -18.62 -0.46
N SER A 388 47.05 -17.63 -0.76
CA SER A 388 47.27 -16.25 -0.31
C SER A 388 46.98 -16.10 1.19
N PHE A 389 47.78 -15.28 1.87
CA PHE A 389 47.47 -14.91 3.26
C PHE A 389 46.24 -13.99 3.30
N ARG A 390 45.48 -14.10 4.40
CA ARG A 390 44.35 -13.22 4.72
C ARG A 390 44.69 -12.38 5.93
N CYS A 391 44.20 -11.14 5.95
CA CYS A 391 44.37 -10.24 7.08
C CYS A 391 43.20 -10.39 8.05
N GLN A 392 43.52 -10.51 9.34
CA GLN A 392 42.59 -10.40 10.44
C GLN A 392 42.93 -9.16 11.26
N SER A 393 41.93 -8.31 11.51
CA SER A 393 42.04 -7.14 12.37
C SER A 393 41.36 -7.39 13.71
N MET A 394 42.01 -7.01 14.81
CA MET A 394 41.47 -7.07 16.16
C MET A 394 41.66 -5.70 16.83
N THR A 395 40.64 -5.25 17.55
CA THR A 395 40.73 -4.04 18.38
C THR A 395 40.98 -4.47 19.82
N ARG A 396 42.07 -4.01 20.43
CA ARG A 396 42.36 -4.25 21.84
C ARG A 396 41.43 -3.40 22.73
N LYS A 397 41.37 -3.73 24.03
CA LYS A 397 40.57 -2.99 25.02
C LYS A 397 41.00 -1.52 25.19
N ASP A 398 42.24 -1.21 24.84
CA ASP A 398 42.82 0.15 24.83
C ASP A 398 42.44 0.95 23.56
N GLY A 399 41.62 0.39 22.66
CA GLY A 399 41.23 1.00 21.40
C GLY A 399 42.26 0.84 20.26
N THR A 400 43.45 0.28 20.54
CA THR A 400 44.47 0.07 19.51
C THR A 400 44.06 -1.05 18.55
N ARG A 401 44.14 -0.79 17.24
CA ARG A 401 43.86 -1.78 16.20
C ARG A 401 45.13 -2.50 15.80
N ILE A 402 45.11 -3.82 15.91
CA ILE A 402 46.21 -4.69 15.52
C ILE A 402 45.76 -5.57 14.37
N ARG A 403 46.64 -5.71 13.38
CA ARG A 403 46.42 -6.54 12.21
C ARG A 403 47.42 -7.68 12.18
N SER A 404 46.95 -8.85 11.80
CA SER A 404 47.76 -10.06 11.63
C SER A 404 47.38 -10.78 10.36
N TRP A 405 48.39 -11.24 9.63
CA TRP A 405 48.29 -12.01 8.41
C TRP A 405 48.44 -13.49 8.72
N HIS A 406 47.50 -14.31 8.25
CA HIS A 406 47.52 -15.76 8.42
C HIS A 406 47.31 -16.48 7.09
N CYS A 407 47.79 -17.73 7.00
CA CYS A 407 47.54 -18.61 5.87
C CYS A 407 46.03 -18.76 5.64
N GLY A 408 45.55 -18.65 4.39
CA GLY A 408 44.12 -18.80 4.05
C GLY A 408 43.61 -20.24 4.21
N ARG A 409 44.53 -21.20 4.31
CA ARG A 409 44.31 -22.61 4.62
C ARG A 409 44.94 -22.91 5.99
N THR A 410 44.47 -23.93 6.70
CA THR A 410 45.12 -24.47 7.90
C THR A 410 46.40 -25.22 7.52
N CYS A 411 47.39 -24.47 7.05
CA CYS A 411 48.76 -24.90 6.87
C CYS A 411 49.54 -24.48 8.13
N GLY A 412 50.46 -25.30 8.65
CA GLY A 412 51.20 -25.05 9.91
C GLY A 412 52.11 -23.81 9.92
N ASN A 413 51.91 -22.89 8.99
CA ASN A 413 52.62 -21.64 8.85
C ASN A 413 52.16 -20.63 9.91
N THR A 414 53.07 -19.77 10.36
CA THR A 414 52.81 -18.93 11.52
C THR A 414 52.20 -17.58 11.12
N ASN A 415 51.41 -16.99 12.02
CA ASN A 415 50.78 -15.69 11.76
C ASN A 415 51.81 -14.56 11.89
N ILE A 416 51.81 -13.62 10.96
CA ILE A 416 52.70 -12.44 10.97
C ILE A 416 51.92 -11.21 11.39
N ARG A 417 52.49 -10.35 12.25
CA ARG A 417 51.87 -9.05 12.56
C ARG A 417 52.12 -8.05 11.43
N ASP A 418 51.13 -7.23 11.12
CA ASP A 418 51.20 -6.21 10.08
C ASP A 418 52.36 -5.23 10.30
N GLU A 419 52.60 -4.80 11.54
CA GLU A 419 53.71 -3.91 11.92
C GLU A 419 55.09 -4.50 11.59
N ILE A 420 55.29 -5.81 11.84
CA ILE A 420 56.55 -6.51 11.55
C ILE A 420 56.75 -6.62 10.04
N LEU A 421 55.68 -6.91 9.31
CA LEU A 421 55.76 -7.01 7.86
C LEU A 421 56.07 -5.64 7.23
N LYS A 422 55.47 -4.56 7.75
CA LYS A 422 55.78 -3.19 7.32
C LYS A 422 57.22 -2.79 7.61
N SER A 423 57.74 -3.09 8.80
CA SER A 423 59.13 -2.79 9.13
C SER A 423 60.12 -3.55 8.24
N MET A 424 59.83 -4.81 7.90
CA MET A 424 60.65 -5.57 6.96
C MET A 424 60.65 -4.97 5.56
N VAL A 425 59.50 -4.49 5.10
CA VAL A 425 59.39 -3.86 3.77
C VAL A 425 60.20 -2.56 3.75
N CYS A 426 60.14 -1.76 4.82
CA CYS A 426 60.99 -0.58 4.95
C CYS A 426 62.49 -0.92 4.92
N ASP A 427 62.90 -1.97 5.64
CA ASP A 427 64.29 -2.44 5.66
C ASP A 427 64.76 -2.95 4.29
N VAL A 428 63.93 -3.74 3.60
CA VAL A 428 64.26 -4.28 2.27
C VAL A 428 64.31 -3.18 1.20
N LEU A 429 63.48 -2.15 1.31
CA LEU A 429 63.40 -1.05 0.34
C LEU A 429 64.22 0.19 0.74
N GLY A 430 64.87 0.19 1.90
CA GLY A 430 65.63 1.34 2.42
C GLY A 430 64.79 2.58 2.70
N LEU A 431 63.54 2.42 3.17
CA LEU A 431 62.61 3.51 3.43
C LEU A 431 62.53 3.88 4.91
N ASP A 432 62.51 5.18 5.23
CA ASP A 432 62.34 5.67 6.61
C ASP A 432 60.93 5.40 7.19
N ALA A 433 59.92 5.28 6.32
CA ALA A 433 58.54 4.99 6.69
C ALA A 433 57.84 4.14 5.63
N PHE A 434 56.85 3.35 6.04
CA PHE A 434 56.12 2.47 5.13
C PHE A 434 55.26 3.28 4.15
N SER A 435 55.49 3.05 2.85
CA SER A 435 54.68 3.58 1.75
C SER A 435 54.13 2.44 0.92
N GLU A 436 52.80 2.38 0.78
CA GLU A 436 52.12 1.37 -0.06
C GLU A 436 52.48 1.54 -1.54
N GLU A 437 52.66 2.78 -2.01
CA GLU A 437 53.02 3.08 -3.41
C GLU A 437 54.43 2.58 -3.75
N SER A 438 55.39 2.82 -2.86
CA SER A 438 56.77 2.36 -3.04
C SER A 438 56.86 0.83 -2.98
N MET A 439 56.06 0.20 -2.11
CA MET A 439 55.96 -1.25 -2.00
C MET A 439 55.39 -1.89 -3.27
N ASP A 440 54.26 -1.38 -3.78
CA ASP A 440 53.60 -1.93 -4.98
C ASP A 440 54.46 -1.76 -6.25
N ALA A 441 55.31 -0.72 -6.29
CA ALA A 441 56.26 -0.48 -7.37
C ALA A 441 57.48 -1.43 -7.33
N ALA A 442 58.01 -1.72 -6.14
CA ALA A 442 59.25 -2.49 -5.98
C ALA A 442 59.04 -3.99 -5.82
N LEU A 443 57.97 -4.44 -5.15
CA LEU A 443 57.71 -5.85 -4.87
C LEU A 443 56.84 -6.52 -5.94
N GLU A 444 57.19 -7.74 -6.28
CA GLU A 444 56.38 -8.62 -7.13
C GLU A 444 55.52 -9.58 -6.27
N LYS A 445 56.13 -10.24 -5.29
CA LYS A 445 55.46 -11.17 -4.37
C LYS A 445 56.25 -11.36 -3.07
N ILE A 446 55.55 -11.71 -2.01
CA ILE A 446 56.14 -12.04 -0.70
C ILE A 446 55.82 -13.51 -0.41
N THR A 447 56.84 -14.34 -0.21
CA THR A 447 56.67 -15.75 0.13
C THR A 447 56.99 -15.97 1.59
N VAL A 448 56.07 -16.55 2.36
CA VAL A 448 56.25 -16.82 3.80
C VAL A 448 56.37 -18.32 4.04
N ASN A 449 57.45 -18.75 4.68
CA ASN A 449 57.65 -20.14 5.10
C ASN A 449 58.12 -20.22 6.57
N GLY A 450 57.19 -20.52 7.48
CA GLY A 450 57.50 -20.62 8.91
C GLY A 450 57.75 -19.24 9.53
N THR A 451 59.02 -18.93 9.79
CA THR A 451 59.52 -17.63 10.29
C THR A 451 60.36 -16.88 9.25
N ALA A 452 60.63 -17.49 8.09
CA ALA A 452 61.34 -16.87 6.98
C ALA A 452 60.35 -16.19 6.02
N VAL A 453 60.64 -14.93 5.69
CA VAL A 453 59.88 -14.10 4.75
C VAL A 453 60.82 -13.73 3.60
N ARG A 454 60.46 -14.17 2.39
CA ARG A 454 61.20 -13.90 1.16
C ARG A 454 60.46 -12.88 0.32
N PHE A 455 61.12 -11.76 0.06
CA PHE A 455 60.63 -10.68 -0.79
C PHE A 455 61.23 -10.87 -2.18
N HIS A 456 60.36 -11.00 -3.19
CA HIS A 456 60.76 -11.01 -4.59
C HIS A 456 60.53 -9.62 -5.17
N LEU A 457 61.60 -8.95 -5.55
CA LEU A 457 61.56 -7.62 -6.16
C LEU A 457 61.38 -7.72 -7.67
N ARG A 458 60.81 -6.69 -8.28
CA ARG A 458 60.56 -6.64 -9.73
C ARG A 458 61.84 -6.51 -10.57
N ASP A 459 62.94 -6.09 -9.96
CA ASP A 459 64.28 -6.07 -10.57
C ASP A 459 64.95 -7.45 -10.63
N GLY A 460 64.27 -8.50 -10.13
CA GLY A 460 64.75 -9.87 -10.10
C GLY A 460 65.57 -10.22 -8.85
N SER A 461 65.84 -9.25 -7.97
CA SER A 461 66.52 -9.49 -6.70
C SER A 461 65.59 -10.15 -5.67
N VAL A 462 66.19 -10.92 -4.76
CA VAL A 462 65.46 -11.63 -3.70
C VAL A 462 66.08 -11.30 -2.36
N ALA A 463 65.28 -10.74 -1.46
CA ALA A 463 65.68 -10.46 -0.09
C ALA A 463 65.00 -11.43 0.88
N GLU A 464 65.78 -12.05 1.76
CA GLU A 464 65.25 -12.95 2.80
C GLU A 464 65.43 -12.31 4.17
N ARG A 465 64.39 -12.40 5.01
CA ARG A 465 64.37 -11.90 6.38
C ARG A 465 63.70 -12.91 7.28
N GLU A 466 64.23 -13.05 8.49
CA GLU A 466 63.58 -13.83 9.54
C GLU A 466 62.95 -12.91 10.57
N TYR A 467 61.79 -13.30 11.11
CA TYR A 467 61.23 -12.65 12.29
C TYR A 467 61.13 -13.57 13.47
N THR A 468 61.27 -12.96 14.64
CA THR A 468 60.84 -13.55 15.90
C THR A 468 59.44 -13.07 16.22
N GLN A 469 58.56 -14.00 16.61
CA GLN A 469 57.25 -13.61 17.08
C GLN A 469 57.37 -12.91 18.45
N PRO A 470 56.79 -11.72 18.63
CA PRO A 470 56.78 -11.08 19.94
C PRO A 470 55.99 -11.94 20.93
N LYS A 471 56.60 -12.29 22.07
CA LYS A 471 55.94 -13.03 23.16
C LYS A 471 54.60 -12.34 23.49
N ARG A 472 53.54 -13.14 23.68
CA ARG A 472 52.22 -12.62 24.12
C ARG A 472 52.38 -11.92 25.47
N LYS A 473 52.48 -10.59 25.48
CA LYS A 473 52.35 -9.79 26.70
C LYS A 473 50.86 -9.81 27.10
N GLY A 474 50.53 -10.61 28.12
CA GLY A 474 49.22 -10.53 28.75
C GLY A 474 49.03 -9.15 29.37
N THR A 475 47.85 -8.56 29.23
CA THR A 475 47.51 -7.32 29.93
C THR A 475 47.52 -7.63 31.43
N LYS A 476 48.36 -6.94 32.22
CA LYS A 476 48.29 -7.07 33.69
C LYS A 476 46.91 -6.58 34.14
N HIS A 477 46.17 -7.41 34.88
CA HIS A 477 44.89 -7.01 35.44
C HIS A 477 45.08 -5.81 36.37
N THR A 478 44.27 -4.76 36.20
CA THR A 478 44.20 -3.63 37.11
C THR A 478 43.67 -4.08 38.48
N GLU A 479 44.06 -3.39 39.56
CA GLU A 479 43.60 -3.75 40.90
C GLU A 479 42.07 -3.65 41.04
N GLU A 480 41.44 -2.68 40.38
CA GLU A 480 39.97 -2.56 40.32
C GLU A 480 39.31 -3.77 39.66
N PHE A 481 39.89 -4.31 38.58
CA PHE A 481 39.37 -5.52 37.93
C PHE A 481 39.55 -6.75 38.84
N LYS A 482 40.67 -6.84 39.58
CA LYS A 482 40.88 -7.91 40.56
C LYS A 482 39.85 -7.82 41.69
N GLU A 483 39.53 -6.61 42.16
CA GLU A 483 38.53 -6.38 43.21
C GLU A 483 37.11 -6.70 42.73
N HIS A 484 36.76 -6.28 41.51
CA HIS A 484 35.50 -6.63 40.86
C HIS A 484 35.34 -8.15 40.70
N MET A 485 36.40 -8.85 40.28
CA MET A 485 36.39 -10.31 40.18
C MET A 485 36.30 -11.00 41.55
N ARG A 486 36.93 -10.44 42.60
CA ARG A 486 36.74 -10.90 43.99
C ARG A 486 35.30 -10.74 44.45
N GLN A 487 34.66 -9.62 44.14
CA GLN A 487 33.24 -9.35 44.44
C GLN A 487 32.31 -10.33 43.70
N LEU A 488 32.54 -10.56 42.40
CA LEU A 488 31.78 -11.53 41.60
C LEU A 488 31.95 -12.97 42.13
N MET A 489 33.15 -13.36 42.55
CA MET A 489 33.41 -14.67 43.15
C MET A 489 32.69 -14.81 44.49
N LYS A 490 32.70 -13.77 45.34
CA LYS A 490 31.93 -13.75 46.60
C LYS A 490 30.42 -13.83 46.37
N ALA A 491 29.90 -13.16 45.34
CA ALA A 491 28.48 -13.20 44.99
C ALA A 491 28.06 -14.59 44.47
N LYS A 492 28.87 -15.21 43.60
CA LYS A 492 28.65 -16.60 43.16
C LYS A 492 28.70 -17.60 44.31
N TRP A 493 29.55 -17.36 45.30
CA TRP A 493 29.59 -18.15 46.54
C TRP A 493 28.33 -17.97 47.40
N LYS A 494 27.80 -16.75 47.53
CA LYS A 494 26.55 -16.48 48.25
C LYS A 494 25.30 -17.08 47.57
N GLU A 495 25.28 -17.19 46.25
CA GLU A 495 24.14 -17.75 45.50
C GLU A 495 24.09 -19.30 45.49
N GLY A 496 24.97 -20.00 46.19
CA GLY A 496 24.90 -21.47 46.34
C GLY A 496 25.10 -22.28 45.05
N LYS A 497 25.40 -21.65 43.91
CA LYS A 497 25.55 -22.28 42.58
C LYS A 497 26.88 -23.01 42.37
N MET A 498 27.51 -23.48 43.45
CA MET A 498 28.74 -24.28 43.35
C MET A 498 28.54 -25.74 43.77
N HIS A 499 27.35 -26.14 44.21
CA HIS A 499 26.98 -27.56 44.35
C HIS A 499 25.94 -27.96 43.32
N GLY A 500 26.41 -28.69 42.30
CA GLY A 500 25.58 -29.23 41.25
C GLY A 500 24.53 -30.19 41.79
N THR A 501 23.27 -29.93 41.44
CA THR A 501 22.22 -30.94 41.41
C THR A 501 21.70 -31.02 39.98
N LYS A 502 22.12 -32.07 39.26
CA LYS A 502 21.40 -32.56 38.08
C LYS A 502 20.05 -33.09 38.57
N LYS A 503 18.95 -32.40 38.26
CA LYS A 503 17.62 -33.03 38.30
C LYS A 503 17.27 -33.49 36.89
N SER A 504 17.27 -34.82 36.73
CA SER A 504 16.61 -35.55 35.66
C SER A 504 15.16 -35.77 36.09
N ASP A 505 14.21 -35.09 35.46
CA ASP A 505 12.79 -35.39 35.62
C ASP A 505 12.28 -36.03 34.32
N ASN A 506 11.91 -37.30 34.42
CA ASN A 506 11.29 -38.10 33.38
C ASN A 506 9.98 -38.65 33.96
N HIS A 507 8.84 -38.34 33.31
CA HIS A 507 7.60 -39.14 33.15
C HIS A 507 6.43 -38.20 32.82
N SER A 508 5.86 -38.23 31.60
CA SER A 508 4.99 -39.25 30.96
C SER A 508 3.55 -39.20 31.48
N SER A 509 2.61 -38.88 30.58
CA SER A 509 1.17 -39.08 30.74
C SER A 509 0.70 -40.17 29.77
N HIS A 510 -0.17 -41.04 30.27
CA HIS A 510 -0.71 -42.26 29.66
C HIS A 510 -1.65 -42.00 28.47
N ASP A 511 -1.69 -42.92 27.50
CA ASP A 511 -2.83 -43.85 27.32
C ASP A 511 -2.65 -44.76 26.09
N GLN A 512 -2.53 -46.07 26.31
CA GLN A 512 -3.21 -47.15 25.55
C GLN A 512 -3.19 -48.45 26.37
N PRO A 513 -4.25 -49.29 26.30
CA PRO A 513 -4.50 -50.34 27.27
C PRO A 513 -3.90 -51.71 26.91
N VAL A 514 -3.81 -52.50 27.98
CA VAL A 514 -3.14 -53.77 28.23
C VAL A 514 -3.78 -54.98 27.51
N HIS A 515 -2.95 -55.90 27.03
CA HIS A 515 -3.18 -57.37 27.12
C HIS A 515 -1.82 -58.09 27.26
N GLY A 516 -1.51 -58.64 28.44
CA GLY A 516 -1.36 -60.09 28.68
C GLY A 516 0.12 -60.44 28.90
N GLY A 517 0.57 -61.27 29.82
CA GLY A 517 -0.01 -62.16 30.84
C GLY A 517 1.09 -63.16 31.24
N ALA A 518 1.10 -63.58 32.52
CA ALA A 518 1.84 -64.70 33.15
C ALA A 518 3.40 -64.70 33.02
N ASP A 519 4.21 -65.09 34.01
CA ASP A 519 4.05 -65.93 35.21
C ASP A 519 4.67 -65.28 36.46
#